data_AF-A0A2N2N0P9-F1
#
_entry.id   AF-A0A2N2N0P9-F1
#
_cell.length_a   1.000
_cell.length_b   1.000
_cell.length_c   1.000
_cell.angle_alpha   90.00
_cell.angle_beta   90.00
_cell.angle_gamma   90.00
#
_symmetry.space_group_name_H-M   'P 1'
#
loop_
_entity.id
_entity.type
_entity.pdbx_description
1 polymer ?
#
loop_
_entity_poly.entity_id
_entity_poly.type
_entity_poly.pdbx_seq_one_letter_code
_entity_poly.pdbx_strand_id
1 'polypeptide(L)'
;MTREIVWNEEYSVGVNILDRQHQTIINVLNKLFIIYDTTTEAKDLVTILNELIDYANLHFTTEETLLEKYHYRDLIVQRNEHSIYQQKINKFIDRIANEEHQVMSEATGFLVDWWMGHIQGSDKDYTRFLNNNGVF
;
A
#
# COMPACT_ATOMS: atom_id res chain seq x y z
N MET A 1 16.69 15.24 6.78
CA MET A 1 15.28 15.30 7.18
C MET A 1 14.73 13.93 6.91
N THR A 2 14.44 13.15 7.95
CA THR A 2 13.80 11.84 7.79
C THR A 2 12.45 12.04 7.13
N ARG A 3 12.21 11.36 6.01
CA ARG A 3 10.88 11.25 5.41
C ARG A 3 10.08 10.33 6.32
N GLU A 4 9.11 10.87 7.03
CA GLU A 4 8.20 10.12 7.89
C GLU A 4 6.76 10.48 7.50
N ILE A 5 5.96 9.46 7.21
CA ILE A 5 4.53 9.57 7.02
C ILE A 5 3.89 9.36 8.39
N VAL A 6 3.31 10.44 8.94
CA VAL A 6 2.57 10.39 10.20
C VAL A 6 1.10 10.13 9.90
N TRP A 7 0.50 9.15 10.56
CA TRP A 7 -0.94 8.88 10.44
C TRP A 7 -1.76 10.15 10.68
N ASN A 8 -2.77 10.37 9.84
CA ASN A 8 -3.75 11.42 10.03
C ASN A 8 -5.15 10.90 9.66
N GLU A 9 -6.19 11.62 10.07
CA GLU A 9 -7.58 11.26 9.76
C GLU A 9 -7.93 11.33 8.26
N GLU A 10 -7.11 12.02 7.46
CA GLU A 10 -7.25 12.03 6.01
C GLU A 10 -6.93 10.66 5.38
N TYR A 11 -6.34 9.73 6.12
CA TYR A 11 -6.10 8.35 5.67
C TYR A 11 -7.14 7.34 6.18
N SER A 12 -8.04 7.77 7.07
CA SER A 12 -9.11 6.91 7.60
C SER A 12 -10.25 6.73 6.59
N VAL A 13 -10.67 5.50 6.36
CA VAL A 13 -11.88 5.20 5.57
C VAL A 13 -13.10 4.94 6.45
N GLY A 14 -12.99 5.29 7.74
CA GLY A 14 -14.06 5.09 8.72
C GLY A 14 -14.41 3.62 8.93
N VAL A 15 -13.49 2.69 8.63
CA VAL A 15 -13.63 1.25 8.84
C VAL A 15 -12.42 0.76 9.62
N ASN A 16 -12.64 0.39 10.88
CA ASN A 16 -11.60 0.20 11.90
C ASN A 16 -10.56 -0.87 11.52
N ILE A 17 -10.97 -1.93 10.82
CA ILE A 17 -10.03 -2.93 10.32
C ILE A 17 -9.15 -2.39 9.18
N LEU A 18 -9.72 -1.60 8.26
CA LEU A 18 -8.98 -1.02 7.15
C LEU A 18 -8.05 0.09 7.64
N ASP A 19 -8.50 0.94 8.57
CA ASP A 19 -7.67 2.00 9.16
C ASP A 19 -6.43 1.45 9.87
N ARG A 20 -6.57 0.34 10.61
CA ARG A 20 -5.42 -0.36 11.22
C ARG A 20 -4.48 -0.95 10.18
N GLN A 21 -5.01 -1.45 9.06
CA GLN A 21 -4.19 -1.95 7.95
C GLN A 21 -3.44 -0.80 7.27
N HIS A 22 -4.09 0.35 7.01
CA HIS A 22 -3.43 1.55 6.48
C HIS A 22 -2.32 2.05 7.41
N GLN A 23 -2.55 2.09 8.72
CA GLN A 23 -1.50 2.43 9.70
C GLN A 23 -0.31 1.47 9.63
N THR A 24 -0.58 0.17 9.45
CA THR A 24 0.48 -0.84 9.30
C THR A 24 1.26 -0.63 8.01
N ILE A 25 0.57 -0.37 6.88
CA ILE A 25 1.21 -0.05 5.60
C ILE A 25 2.10 1.19 5.73
N ILE A 26 1.59 2.27 6.35
CA ILE A 26 2.37 3.49 6.62
C ILE A 26 3.62 3.19 7.44
N ASN A 27 3.52 2.33 8.46
CA ASN A 27 4.69 1.90 9.24
C ASN A 27 5.71 1.15 8.37
N VAL A 28 5.28 0.29 7.46
CA VAL A 28 6.17 -0.41 6.51
C VAL A 28 6.82 0.58 5.54
N LEU A 29 6.08 1.59 5.04
CA LEU A 29 6.63 2.66 4.21
C LEU A 29 7.68 3.51 4.96
N ASN A 30 7.46 3.79 6.24
CA ASN A 30 8.43 4.48 7.07
C ASN A 30 9.71 3.65 7.28
N LYS A 31 9.58 2.32 7.47
CA LYS A 31 10.75 1.42 7.48
C LYS A 31 11.48 1.41 6.14
N LEU A 32 10.75 1.43 5.03
CA LEU A 32 11.31 1.52 3.69
C LEU A 32 12.16 2.79 3.51
N PHE A 33 11.72 3.95 4.02
CA PHE A 33 12.54 5.16 3.99
C PHE A 33 13.84 5.01 4.78
N ILE A 34 13.78 4.43 5.98
CA ILE A 34 14.97 4.20 6.80
C ILE A 34 15.93 3.27 6.06
N ILE A 35 15.45 2.15 5.54
CA ILE A 35 16.28 1.19 4.79
C ILE A 35 16.90 1.88 3.59
N TYR A 36 16.11 2.59 2.79
CA TYR A 36 16.60 3.32 1.62
C TYR A 36 17.69 4.37 1.96
N ASP A 37 17.55 5.08 3.08
CA ASP A 37 18.52 6.10 3.50
C ASP A 37 19.80 5.50 4.14
N THR A 38 19.74 4.28 4.67
CA THR A 38 20.81 3.70 5.51
C THR A 38 21.54 2.52 4.91
N THR A 39 20.93 1.77 3.98
CA THR A 39 21.55 0.57 3.39
C THR A 39 22.10 0.81 1.99
N THR A 40 23.17 0.10 1.66
CA THR A 40 23.64 -0.09 0.29
C THR A 40 23.34 -1.50 -0.24
N GLU A 41 22.77 -2.36 0.61
CA GLU A 41 22.57 -3.77 0.34
C GLU A 41 21.21 -4.02 -0.33
N ALA A 42 21.20 -4.59 -1.53
CA ALA A 42 19.97 -4.93 -2.25
C ALA A 42 19.05 -5.88 -1.46
N LYS A 43 19.63 -6.80 -0.67
CA LYS A 43 18.88 -7.79 0.11
C LYS A 43 17.92 -7.14 1.12
N ASP A 44 18.34 -6.07 1.78
CA ASP A 44 17.54 -5.42 2.83
C ASP A 44 16.32 -4.74 2.20
N LEU A 45 16.54 -4.12 1.03
CA LEU A 45 15.46 -3.53 0.25
C LEU A 45 14.48 -4.60 -0.26
N VAL A 46 14.99 -5.71 -0.81
CA VAL A 46 14.15 -6.84 -1.23
C VAL A 46 13.34 -7.38 -0.05
N THR A 47 13.92 -7.50 1.13
CA THR A 47 13.19 -7.95 2.34
C THR A 47 12.03 -7.02 2.69
N ILE A 48 12.23 -5.70 2.74
CA ILE A 48 11.13 -4.77 3.07
C ILE A 48 10.08 -4.68 1.96
N LEU A 49 10.47 -4.83 0.69
CA LEU A 49 9.52 -4.89 -0.42
C LEU A 49 8.66 -6.15 -0.35
N ASN A 50 9.24 -7.29 0.05
CA ASN A 50 8.48 -8.52 0.31
C ASN A 50 7.52 -8.35 1.49
N GLU A 51 7.96 -7.75 2.61
CA GLU A 51 7.07 -7.41 3.73
C GLU A 51 5.89 -6.53 3.25
N LEU A 52 6.17 -5.53 2.41
CA LEU A 52 5.15 -4.63 1.90
C LEU A 52 4.14 -5.33 0.98
N ILE A 53 4.57 -6.21 0.05
CA ILE A 53 3.61 -6.95 -0.79
C ILE A 53 2.78 -7.96 0.01
N ASP A 54 3.37 -8.62 1.01
CA ASP A 54 2.62 -9.55 1.86
C ASP A 54 1.50 -8.83 2.63
N TYR A 55 1.81 -7.67 3.23
CA TYR A 55 0.80 -6.84 3.88
C TYR A 55 -0.21 -6.24 2.91
N ALA A 56 0.22 -5.82 1.71
CA ALA A 56 -0.68 -5.34 0.67
C ALA A 56 -1.72 -6.40 0.30
N ASN A 57 -1.29 -7.64 0.08
CA ASN A 57 -2.17 -8.75 -0.29
C ASN A 57 -3.22 -9.04 0.79
N LEU A 58 -2.80 -9.00 2.07
CA LEU A 58 -3.73 -9.13 3.20
C LEU A 58 -4.76 -8.00 3.23
N HIS A 59 -4.30 -6.76 3.04
CA HIS A 59 -5.15 -5.58 3.02
C HIS A 59 -6.17 -5.62 1.88
N PHE A 60 -5.70 -5.79 0.64
CA PHE A 60 -6.57 -5.88 -0.54
C PHE A 60 -7.58 -7.01 -0.42
N THR A 61 -7.17 -8.18 0.09
CA THR A 61 -8.13 -9.29 0.33
C THR A 61 -9.23 -8.88 1.31
N THR A 62 -8.86 -8.20 2.40
CA THR A 62 -9.82 -7.74 3.42
C THR A 62 -10.81 -6.73 2.83
N GLU A 63 -10.27 -5.74 2.14
CA GLU A 63 -11.01 -4.65 1.51
C GLU A 63 -11.94 -5.18 0.41
N GLU A 64 -11.43 -5.94 -0.55
CA GLU A 64 -12.21 -6.50 -1.64
C GLU A 64 -13.31 -7.44 -1.12
N THR A 65 -13.05 -8.21 -0.06
CA THR A 65 -14.07 -9.05 0.57
C THR A 65 -15.22 -8.21 1.14
N LEU A 66 -14.92 -7.07 1.76
CA LEU A 66 -15.94 -6.14 2.25
C LEU A 66 -16.70 -5.53 1.08
N LEU A 67 -16.00 -4.98 0.10
CA LEU A 67 -16.61 -4.34 -1.07
C LEU A 67 -17.49 -5.32 -1.87
N GLU A 68 -17.06 -6.57 -2.04
CA GLU A 68 -17.81 -7.62 -2.71
C GLU A 68 -19.08 -8.01 -1.94
N LYS A 69 -18.95 -8.19 -0.61
CA LYS A 69 -20.07 -8.53 0.27
C LYS A 69 -21.20 -7.52 0.19
N TYR A 70 -20.89 -6.24 0.06
CA TYR A 70 -21.88 -5.17 0.00
C TYR A 70 -22.25 -4.75 -1.43
N HIS A 71 -21.65 -5.39 -2.44
CA HIS A 71 -21.87 -5.09 -3.87
C HIS A 71 -21.48 -3.65 -4.25
N TYR A 72 -20.29 -3.22 -3.83
CA TYR A 72 -19.73 -1.94 -4.25
C TYR A 72 -19.56 -1.90 -5.77
N ARG A 73 -20.17 -0.88 -6.40
CA ARG A 73 -20.27 -0.74 -7.86
C ARG A 73 -18.91 -0.69 -8.57
N ASP A 74 -17.91 -0.10 -7.93
CA ASP A 74 -16.62 0.19 -8.56
C ASP A 74 -15.52 -0.79 -8.08
N LEU A 75 -15.90 -1.94 -7.48
CA LEU A 75 -14.98 -3.00 -7.05
C LEU A 75 -14.04 -3.49 -8.16
N ILE A 76 -14.51 -3.53 -9.41
CA ILE A 76 -13.67 -3.93 -10.55
C ILE A 76 -12.51 -2.94 -10.76
N VAL A 77 -12.75 -1.64 -10.54
CA VAL A 77 -11.73 -0.60 -10.66
C VAL A 77 -10.70 -0.77 -9.54
N GLN A 78 -11.16 -0.95 -8.31
CA GLN A 78 -10.32 -1.20 -7.13
C GLN A 78 -9.39 -2.40 -7.33
N ARG A 79 -9.95 -3.56 -7.72
CA ARG A 79 -9.19 -4.79 -8.04
C ARG A 79 -8.13 -4.58 -9.13
N ASN A 80 -8.44 -3.77 -10.14
CA ASN A 80 -7.49 -3.47 -11.20
C ASN A 80 -6.31 -2.62 -10.70
N GLU A 81 -6.57 -1.64 -9.83
CA GLU A 81 -5.50 -0.85 -9.21
C GLU A 81 -4.59 -1.72 -8.33
N HIS A 82 -5.17 -2.61 -7.51
CA HIS A 82 -4.43 -3.59 -6.70
C HIS A 82 -3.55 -4.49 -7.56
N SER A 83 -4.10 -5.01 -8.67
CA SER A 83 -3.34 -5.86 -9.59
C SER A 83 -2.17 -5.12 -10.24
N ILE A 84 -2.37 -3.85 -10.64
CA ILE A 84 -1.30 -3.02 -11.22
C ILE A 84 -0.19 -2.78 -10.19
N TYR A 85 -0.55 -2.51 -8.94
CA TYR A 85 0.41 -2.38 -7.86
C TYR A 85 1.23 -3.66 -7.66
N GLN A 86 0.55 -4.81 -7.53
CA GLN A 86 1.20 -6.11 -7.34
C GLN A 86 2.18 -6.41 -8.48
N GLN A 87 1.80 -6.14 -9.73
CA GLN A 87 2.70 -6.32 -10.87
C GLN A 87 3.92 -5.40 -10.80
N LYS A 88 3.73 -4.13 -10.42
CA LYS A 88 4.83 -3.16 -10.33
C LYS A 88 5.81 -3.48 -9.20
N ILE A 89 5.33 -3.80 -8.01
CA ILE A 89 6.22 -4.12 -6.88
C ILE A 89 7.02 -5.40 -7.13
N ASN A 90 6.41 -6.44 -7.72
CA ASN A 90 7.15 -7.65 -8.13
C ASN A 90 8.24 -7.34 -9.15
N LYS A 91 7.94 -6.49 -10.14
CA LYS A 91 8.96 -6.03 -11.11
C LYS A 91 10.11 -5.29 -10.42
N PHE A 92 9.85 -4.48 -9.39
CA PHE A 92 10.92 -3.83 -8.63
C PHE A 92 11.75 -4.84 -7.85
N ILE A 93 11.11 -5.79 -7.17
CA ILE A 93 11.79 -6.88 -6.44
C ILE A 93 12.73 -7.64 -7.38
N ASP A 94 12.24 -8.07 -8.55
CA ASP A 94 13.02 -8.80 -9.53
C ASP A 94 14.24 -7.99 -10.00
N ARG A 95 14.06 -6.72 -10.36
CA ARG A 95 15.16 -5.86 -10.84
C ARG A 95 16.22 -5.63 -9.76
N ILE A 96 15.80 -5.35 -8.52
CA ILE A 96 16.72 -5.13 -7.40
C ILE A 96 17.48 -6.42 -7.07
N ALA A 97 16.83 -7.58 -7.12
CA ALA A 97 17.46 -8.87 -6.91
C ALA A 97 18.50 -9.22 -8.00
N ASN A 98 18.36 -8.66 -9.21
CA ASN A 98 19.31 -8.80 -10.31
C ASN A 98 20.34 -7.63 -10.37
N GLU A 99 20.67 -7.03 -9.22
CA GLU A 99 21.70 -6.00 -9.06
C GLU A 99 21.44 -4.68 -9.83
N GLU A 100 20.20 -4.40 -10.24
CA GLU A 100 19.82 -3.09 -10.81
C GLU A 100 19.61 -2.03 -9.71
N HIS A 101 20.63 -1.74 -8.90
CA HIS A 101 20.52 -0.82 -7.75
C HIS A 101 20.03 0.60 -8.09
N GLN A 102 20.15 1.04 -9.35
CA GLN A 102 19.62 2.32 -9.80
C GLN A 102 18.08 2.45 -9.69
N VAL A 103 17.37 1.32 -9.59
CA VAL A 103 15.89 1.30 -9.57
C VAL A 103 15.31 1.52 -8.17
N MET A 104 16.17 1.54 -7.14
CA MET A 104 15.75 1.66 -5.75
C MET A 104 14.99 2.97 -5.49
N SER A 105 15.50 4.08 -6.02
CA SER A 105 14.84 5.40 -5.90
C SER A 105 13.49 5.42 -6.64
N GLU A 106 13.44 4.82 -7.83
CA GLU A 106 12.20 4.66 -8.63
C GLU A 106 11.16 3.85 -7.85
N ALA A 107 11.58 2.73 -7.26
CA ALA A 107 10.73 1.84 -6.47
C ALA A 107 10.17 2.57 -5.23
N THR A 108 11.04 3.16 -4.40
CA THR A 108 10.61 3.86 -3.19
C THR A 108 9.68 5.02 -3.49
N GLY A 109 9.97 5.82 -4.53
CA GLY A 109 9.07 6.90 -4.96
C GLY A 109 7.71 6.38 -5.40
N PHE A 110 7.69 5.38 -6.29
CA PHE A 110 6.44 4.77 -6.76
C PHE A 110 5.58 4.23 -5.62
N LEU A 111 6.17 3.49 -4.67
CA LEU A 111 5.42 2.82 -3.61
C LEU A 111 4.75 3.82 -2.68
N VAL A 112 5.45 4.89 -2.32
CA VAL A 112 4.91 5.96 -1.49
C VAL A 112 3.79 6.70 -2.22
N ASP A 113 4.06 7.13 -3.46
CA ASP A 113 3.08 7.88 -4.25
C ASP A 113 1.82 7.05 -4.51
N TRP A 114 1.98 5.76 -4.81
CA TRP A 114 0.87 4.86 -5.05
C TRP A 114 0.01 4.67 -3.79
N TRP A 115 0.62 4.31 -2.65
CA TRP A 115 -0.14 4.07 -1.42
C TRP A 115 -0.85 5.32 -0.92
N MET A 116 -0.15 6.46 -0.88
CA MET A 116 -0.77 7.70 -0.39
C MET A 116 -1.88 8.16 -1.34
N GLY A 117 -1.66 8.07 -2.65
CA GLY A 117 -2.66 8.41 -3.66
C GLY A 117 -3.88 7.50 -3.63
N HIS A 118 -3.67 6.19 -3.44
CA HIS A 118 -4.75 5.20 -3.38
C HIS A 118 -5.58 5.34 -2.10
N ILE A 119 -4.94 5.44 -0.94
CA ILE A 119 -5.60 5.62 0.36
C ILE A 119 -6.42 6.92 0.41
N GLN A 120 -5.90 8.01 -0.17
CA GLN A 120 -6.59 9.30 -0.16
C GLN A 120 -7.58 9.48 -1.33
N GLY A 121 -7.52 8.61 -2.33
CA GLY A 121 -8.36 8.63 -3.53
C GLY A 121 -9.34 7.47 -3.51
N SER A 122 -8.99 6.38 -4.17
CA SER A 122 -9.84 5.19 -4.39
C SER A 122 -10.44 4.65 -3.10
N ASP A 123 -9.65 4.58 -2.03
CA ASP A 123 -10.13 4.06 -0.75
C ASP A 123 -11.16 4.97 -0.06
N LYS A 124 -11.02 6.28 -0.26
CA LYS A 124 -12.01 7.23 0.25
C LYS A 124 -13.35 7.13 -0.46
N ASP A 125 -13.37 6.71 -1.72
CA ASP A 125 -14.59 6.66 -2.53
C ASP A 125 -15.60 5.63 -2.00
N TYR A 126 -15.16 4.57 -1.31
CA TYR A 126 -16.06 3.59 -0.69
C TYR A 126 -16.44 3.91 0.76
N THR A 127 -15.80 4.90 1.42
CA THR A 127 -16.01 5.22 2.85
C THR A 127 -17.49 5.40 3.18
N ARG A 128 -18.16 6.34 2.49
CA ARG A 128 -19.58 6.63 2.71
C ARG A 128 -20.45 5.41 2.42
N PHE A 129 -20.11 4.64 1.40
CA PHE A 129 -20.86 3.46 1.00
C PHE A 129 -20.81 2.37 2.10
N LEU A 130 -19.63 2.05 2.62
CA LEU A 130 -19.46 1.06 3.69
C LEU A 130 -20.14 1.51 4.99
N ASN A 131 -19.96 2.77 5.39
CA ASN A 131 -20.60 3.29 6.60
C ASN A 131 -22.13 3.30 6.51
N ASN A 132 -22.71 3.64 5.35
CA ASN A 132 -24.16 3.56 5.13
C ASN A 132 -24.70 2.12 5.20
N ASN A 133 -23.83 1.12 4.99
CA ASN A 133 -24.15 -0.29 5.15
C ASN A 133 -23.80 -0.83 6.57
N GLY A 134 -23.49 0.05 7.51
CA GLY A 134 -23.23 -0.30 8.91
C GLY A 134 -21.84 -0.92 9.17
N VAL A 135 -20.89 -0.73 8.24
CA VAL A 135 -19.50 -1.17 8.41
C VAL A 135 -18.68 0.00 8.95
N PHE A 136 -18.01 -0.21 10.09
CA PHE A 136 -17.21 0.80 10.81
C PHE A 136 -15.92 0.23 11.38
#